data_AF-A0A172UDT8-F1
#
_entry.id   AF-A0A172UDT8-F1
#
_cell.length_a   1.000
_cell.length_b   1.000
_cell.length_c   1.000
_cell.angle_alpha   90.00
_cell.angle_beta   90.00
_cell.angle_gamma   90.00
#
_symmetry.space_group_name_H-M   'P 1'
#
loop_
_entity.id
_entity.type
_entity.pdbx_description
1 polymer ?
#
loop_
_entity_poly.entity_id
_entity_poly.type
_entity_poly.pdbx_seq_one_letter_code
_entity_poly.pdbx_strand_id
1 'polypeptide(L)'
;MLDSVQVKVFEGTLQQALDKALDSNSDYKLPFTQWDRKKAAWRLNLLNHYKANRYTKKDIVKKTGISDGTTGNMRKTISEFEKRFPDMPMPGTWDEAKRRLRAAGPEVRYDDDWRDKKTKEIADKLASTFGRTLARQDVEIVADALELYSKPLFNALRDLLRETDEDE
;
A
#
# COMPACT_ATOMS: atom_id res chain seq x y z
N MET A 1 -11.07 -34.37 -30.56
CA MET A 1 -9.61 -34.57 -30.42
C MET A 1 -9.06 -33.28 -29.84
N LEU A 2 -8.33 -33.33 -28.73
CA LEU A 2 -7.68 -32.13 -28.20
C LEU A 2 -6.54 -31.78 -29.14
N ASP A 3 -6.63 -30.64 -29.81
CA ASP A 3 -5.57 -30.14 -30.69
C ASP A 3 -4.28 -29.98 -29.87
N SER A 4 -3.17 -30.46 -30.42
CA SER A 4 -1.87 -30.38 -29.77
C SER A 4 -1.43 -28.92 -29.67
N VAL A 5 -1.18 -28.44 -28.45
CA VAL A 5 -0.66 -27.08 -28.22
C VAL A 5 0.84 -27.08 -28.50
N GLN A 6 1.30 -26.20 -29.40
CA GLN A 6 2.74 -25.97 -29.58
C GLN A 6 3.32 -25.32 -28.33
N VAL A 7 4.31 -25.96 -27.73
CA VAL A 7 5.06 -25.46 -26.57
C VAL A 7 6.52 -25.24 -26.93
N LYS A 8 7.10 -24.17 -26.39
CA LYS A 8 8.56 -23.96 -26.40
C LYS A 8 9.04 -24.10 -24.96
N VAL A 9 9.85 -25.12 -24.70
CA VAL A 9 10.46 -25.32 -23.37
C VAL A 9 11.59 -24.31 -23.21
N PHE A 10 11.56 -23.59 -22.09
CA PHE A 10 12.67 -22.73 -21.68
C PHE A 10 13.48 -23.48 -20.63
N GLU A 11 14.78 -23.66 -20.89
CA GLU A 11 15.72 -24.21 -19.92
C GLU A 11 16.64 -23.11 -19.41
N GLY A 12 16.81 -23.07 -18.09
CA GLY A 12 17.67 -22.09 -17.44
C GLY A 12 17.51 -22.09 -15.93
N THR A 13 18.28 -21.24 -15.27
CA THR A 13 18.15 -20.98 -13.83
C THR A 13 16.83 -20.28 -13.51
N LEU A 14 16.39 -20.34 -12.25
CA LEU A 14 15.23 -19.57 -11.77
C LEU A 14 15.34 -18.08 -12.12
N GLN A 15 16.53 -17.51 -11.99
CA GLN A 15 16.82 -16.12 -12.36
C GLN A 15 16.54 -15.88 -13.85
N GLN A 16 17.09 -16.72 -14.74
CA GLN A 16 16.88 -16.59 -16.18
C GLN A 16 15.41 -16.82 -16.58
N ALA A 17 14.70 -17.74 -15.90
CA ALA A 17 13.28 -17.97 -16.12
C ALA A 17 12.44 -16.75 -15.71
N LEU A 18 12.76 -16.12 -14.57
CA LEU A 18 12.11 -14.89 -14.12
C LEU A 18 12.39 -13.72 -15.09
N ASP A 19 13.64 -13.58 -15.54
CA ASP A 19 14.02 -12.58 -16.54
C ASP A 19 13.20 -12.76 -17.82
N LYS A 20 13.14 -13.99 -18.35
CA LYS A 20 12.38 -14.31 -19.57
C LYS A 20 10.89 -14.00 -19.43
N ALA A 21 10.29 -14.33 -18.28
CA ALA A 21 8.87 -14.06 -18.02
C ALA A 21 8.58 -12.54 -17.93
N LEU A 22 9.44 -11.77 -17.28
CA LEU A 22 9.29 -10.32 -17.16
C LEU A 22 9.47 -9.62 -18.51
N ASP A 23 10.47 -10.03 -19.28
CA ASP A 23 10.75 -9.45 -20.58
C ASP A 23 9.62 -9.77 -21.58
N SER A 24 9.11 -11.02 -21.58
CA SER A 24 7.97 -11.40 -22.45
C SER A 24 6.69 -10.62 -22.15
N ASN A 25 6.47 -10.25 -20.88
CA ASN A 25 5.34 -9.40 -20.47
C ASN A 25 5.51 -7.93 -20.88
N SER A 26 6.72 -7.49 -21.22
CA SER A 26 6.97 -6.14 -21.70
C SER A 26 6.62 -5.96 -23.20
N ASP A 27 6.69 -7.06 -23.98
CA ASP A 27 6.38 -7.07 -25.41
C ASP A 27 4.86 -7.07 -25.70
N TYR A 28 4.06 -7.72 -24.84
CA TYR A 28 2.59 -7.74 -24.95
C TYR A 28 1.99 -6.58 -24.15
N LYS A 29 1.75 -5.45 -24.83
CA LYS A 29 1.31 -4.17 -24.27
C LYS A 29 -0.15 -4.17 -23.77
N LEU A 30 -0.46 -4.91 -22.71
CA LEU A 30 -1.51 -4.50 -21.79
C LEU A 30 -0.88 -3.51 -20.79
N PRO A 31 -1.38 -2.27 -20.67
CA PRO A 31 -0.78 -1.29 -19.78
C PRO A 31 -0.89 -1.79 -18.34
N PHE A 32 0.25 -2.15 -17.75
CA PHE A 32 0.36 -2.48 -16.33
C PHE A 32 -0.22 -1.34 -15.49
N THR A 33 -1.27 -1.63 -14.72
CA THR A 33 -1.79 -0.68 -13.75
C THR A 33 -0.72 -0.40 -12.70
N GLN A 34 -0.80 0.74 -12.02
CA GLN A 34 0.14 1.05 -10.94
C GLN A 34 0.13 -0.03 -9.84
N TRP A 35 -1.02 -0.68 -9.63
CA TRP A 35 -1.18 -1.77 -8.68
C TRP A 35 -0.43 -3.03 -9.10
N ASP A 36 -0.51 -3.42 -10.39
CA ASP A 36 0.25 -4.56 -10.92
C ASP A 36 1.76 -4.34 -10.79
N ARG A 37 2.23 -3.11 -11.07
CA ARG A 37 3.65 -2.74 -10.90
C ARG A 37 4.12 -2.87 -9.46
N LYS A 38 3.31 -2.41 -8.50
CA LYS A 38 3.59 -2.54 -7.06
C LYS A 38 3.64 -4.01 -6.64
N LYS A 39 2.71 -4.85 -7.12
CA LYS A 39 2.72 -6.29 -6.86
C LYS A 39 3.95 -6.98 -7.42
N ALA A 40 4.30 -6.70 -8.67
CA ALA A 40 5.51 -7.24 -9.28
C ALA A 40 6.77 -6.83 -8.50
N ALA A 41 6.91 -5.54 -8.19
CA ALA A 41 8.04 -5.05 -7.41
C ALA A 41 8.13 -5.67 -6.01
N TRP A 42 7.00 -5.84 -5.32
CA TRP A 42 6.96 -6.52 -4.02
C TRP A 42 7.49 -7.95 -4.11
N ARG A 43 6.98 -8.73 -5.07
CA ARG A 43 7.42 -10.12 -5.30
C ARG A 43 8.91 -10.21 -5.62
N LEU A 44 9.44 -9.31 -6.45
CA LEU A 44 10.87 -9.28 -6.77
C LEU A 44 11.72 -8.96 -5.55
N ASN A 45 11.28 -8.04 -4.68
CA ASN A 45 11.98 -7.75 -3.43
C ASN A 45 11.92 -8.93 -2.44
N LEU A 46 10.79 -9.64 -2.35
CA LEU A 46 10.68 -10.85 -1.53
C LEU A 46 11.64 -11.95 -1.98
N LEU A 47 11.63 -12.26 -3.27
CA LEU A 47 12.53 -13.25 -3.85
C LEU A 47 14.00 -12.87 -3.64
N ASN A 48 14.35 -11.58 -3.72
CA ASN A 48 15.70 -11.11 -3.41
C ASN A 48 16.05 -11.26 -1.93
N HIS A 49 15.11 -10.94 -1.04
CA HIS A 49 15.25 -11.12 0.41
C HIS A 49 15.51 -12.59 0.77
N TYR A 50 14.78 -13.52 0.15
CA TYR A 50 15.00 -14.97 0.28
C TYR A 50 16.17 -15.51 -0.56
N LYS A 51 16.99 -14.63 -1.18
CA LYS A 51 18.14 -14.99 -2.01
C LYS A 51 17.81 -15.90 -3.21
N ALA A 52 16.55 -15.94 -3.62
CA ALA A 52 16.05 -16.69 -4.77
C ALA A 52 16.29 -15.95 -6.11
N ASN A 53 16.56 -14.65 -6.06
CA ASN A 53 17.03 -13.85 -7.19
C ASN A 53 18.10 -12.85 -6.72
N ARG A 54 18.75 -12.15 -7.65
CA ARG A 54 19.80 -11.15 -7.34
C ARG A 54 19.56 -9.78 -7.97
N TYR A 55 18.31 -9.32 -7.97
CA TYR A 55 18.01 -8.01 -8.57
C TYR A 55 18.50 -6.84 -7.72
N THR A 56 19.20 -5.90 -8.33
CA THR A 56 19.47 -4.59 -7.72
C THR A 56 18.19 -3.76 -7.66
N LYS A 57 18.19 -2.64 -6.92
CA LYS A 57 17.05 -1.71 -6.95
C LYS A 57 16.82 -1.18 -8.37
N LYS A 58 17.90 -0.86 -9.09
CA LYS A 58 17.85 -0.38 -10.47
C LYS A 58 17.18 -1.39 -11.39
N ASP A 59 17.46 -2.68 -11.21
CA ASP A 59 16.84 -3.75 -12.02
C ASP A 59 15.33 -3.83 -11.76
N ILE A 60 14.91 -3.77 -10.50
CA ILE A 60 13.49 -3.79 -10.12
C ILE A 60 12.77 -2.57 -10.69
N VAL A 61 13.37 -1.38 -10.58
CA VAL A 61 12.84 -0.14 -11.17
C VAL A 61 12.67 -0.29 -12.68
N LYS A 62 13.71 -0.76 -13.38
CA LYS A 62 13.69 -0.96 -14.83
C LYS A 62 12.61 -1.96 -15.26
N LYS A 63 12.50 -3.09 -14.55
CA LYS A 63 11.57 -4.19 -14.91
C LYS A 63 10.12 -3.93 -14.55
N THR A 64 9.85 -3.08 -13.55
CA THR A 64 8.47 -2.85 -13.06
C THR A 64 7.95 -1.43 -13.34
N GLY A 65 8.84 -0.47 -13.55
CA GLY A 65 8.51 0.95 -13.66
C GLY A 65 8.10 1.61 -12.34
N ILE A 66 8.31 0.96 -11.18
CA ILE A 66 8.11 1.60 -9.87
C ILE A 66 9.32 2.47 -9.51
N SER A 67 9.13 3.52 -8.72
CA SER A 67 10.23 4.40 -8.32
C SER A 67 11.24 3.70 -7.40
N ASP A 68 12.50 4.16 -7.43
CA ASP A 68 13.57 3.64 -6.54
C ASP A 68 13.20 3.83 -5.06
N GLY A 69 12.62 4.98 -4.70
CA GLY A 69 12.15 5.26 -3.35
C GLY A 69 11.08 4.26 -2.88
N THR A 70 10.14 3.88 -3.75
CA THR A 70 9.13 2.85 -3.43
C THR A 70 9.79 1.49 -3.22
N THR A 71 10.73 1.11 -4.09
CA THR A 71 11.52 -0.13 -3.94
C THR A 71 12.30 -0.13 -2.64
N GLY A 72 12.91 0.99 -2.27
CA GLY A 72 13.60 1.18 -0.99
C GLY A 72 12.67 1.00 0.22
N ASN A 73 11.47 1.58 0.16
CA ASN A 73 10.48 1.42 1.22
C ASN A 73 9.98 -0.02 1.34
N MET A 74 9.77 -0.73 0.22
CA MET A 74 9.43 -2.15 0.25
C MET A 74 10.48 -2.98 0.98
N ARG A 75 11.78 -2.74 0.71
CA ARG A 75 12.87 -3.44 1.42
C ARG A 75 12.87 -3.14 2.92
N LYS A 76 12.63 -1.88 3.32
CA LYS A 76 12.47 -1.51 4.73
C LYS A 76 11.29 -2.23 5.37
N THR A 77 10.15 -2.29 4.69
CA THR A 77 8.95 -3.00 5.16
C THR A 77 9.23 -4.48 5.39
N ILE A 78 9.98 -5.13 4.49
CA ILE A 78 10.38 -6.55 4.64
C ILE A 78 11.22 -6.72 5.92
N SER A 79 12.29 -5.93 6.09
CA SER A 79 13.15 -6.01 7.27
C SER A 79 12.41 -5.71 8.57
N GLU A 80 11.50 -4.74 8.56
CA GLU A 80 10.68 -4.41 9.72
C GLU A 80 9.70 -5.55 10.07
N PHE A 81 9.08 -6.15 9.05
CA PHE A 81 8.15 -7.27 9.24
C PHE A 81 8.85 -8.49 9.82
N GLU A 82 9.99 -8.89 9.25
CA GLU A 82 10.79 -10.01 9.75
C GLU A 82 11.25 -9.78 11.19
N LYS A 83 11.69 -8.56 11.52
CA LYS A 83 12.09 -8.21 12.89
C LYS A 83 10.92 -8.31 13.88
N ARG A 84 9.72 -7.88 13.48
CA ARG A 84 8.55 -7.80 14.36
C ARG A 84 7.80 -9.12 14.48
N PHE A 85 7.86 -9.93 13.44
CA PHE A 85 7.11 -11.18 13.32
C PHE A 85 8.00 -12.30 12.77
N PRO A 86 9.04 -12.70 13.50
CA PRO A 86 10.04 -13.66 13.00
C PRO A 86 9.44 -15.00 12.57
N ASP A 87 8.34 -15.41 13.20
CA ASP A 87 7.69 -16.71 12.95
C ASP A 87 6.47 -16.60 12.00
N MET A 88 6.13 -15.41 11.49
CA MET A 88 5.02 -15.26 10.56
C MET A 88 5.47 -15.23 9.10
N PRO A 89 4.72 -15.88 8.20
CA PRO A 89 5.02 -15.81 6.77
C PRO A 89 4.88 -14.38 6.27
N MET A 90 5.81 -13.97 5.39
CA MET A 90 5.81 -12.66 4.79
C MET A 90 4.55 -12.46 3.91
N PRO A 91 3.84 -11.33 4.02
CA PRO A 91 2.60 -11.12 3.29
C PRO A 91 2.79 -11.11 1.77
N GLY A 92 1.80 -11.63 1.04
CA GLY A 92 1.85 -11.71 -0.42
C GLY A 92 1.75 -10.36 -1.13
N THR A 93 1.35 -9.30 -0.41
CA THR A 93 1.28 -7.93 -0.93
C THR A 93 1.90 -6.93 0.04
N TRP A 94 2.44 -5.84 -0.50
CA TRP A 94 3.02 -4.77 0.30
C TRP A 94 1.99 -4.05 1.19
N ASP A 95 0.76 -3.88 0.69
CA ASP A 95 -0.31 -3.24 1.46
C ASP A 95 -0.73 -4.07 2.67
N GLU A 96 -0.78 -5.40 2.52
CA GLU A 96 -1.02 -6.30 3.63
C GLU A 96 0.12 -6.25 4.67
N ALA A 97 1.38 -6.22 4.24
CA ALA A 97 2.52 -6.06 5.13
C ALA A 97 2.44 -4.76 5.95
N LYS A 98 2.15 -3.63 5.29
CA LYS A 98 1.92 -2.35 5.98
C LYS A 98 0.75 -2.43 6.95
N ARG A 99 -0.36 -3.07 6.58
CA ARG A 99 -1.53 -3.22 7.46
C ARG A 99 -1.18 -4.01 8.72
N ARG A 100 -0.49 -5.14 8.59
CA ARG A 100 -0.07 -5.98 9.72
C ARG A 100 0.94 -5.25 10.62
N LEU A 101 1.92 -4.56 10.04
CA LEU A 101 2.88 -3.74 10.78
C LEU A 101 2.21 -2.61 11.57
N ARG A 102 1.20 -1.95 10.98
CA ARG A 102 0.39 -0.94 11.68
C ARG A 102 -0.43 -1.55 12.80
N ALA A 103 -1.07 -2.69 12.55
CA ALA A 103 -1.93 -3.36 13.53
C ALA A 103 -1.14 -3.90 14.72
N ALA A 104 0.11 -4.34 14.51
CA ALA A 104 0.93 -4.87 15.59
C ALA A 104 1.90 -3.86 16.19
N GLY A 105 1.83 -2.58 15.76
CA GLY A 105 2.54 -1.44 16.36
C GLY A 105 2.65 -1.56 17.88
N PRO A 106 3.62 -0.91 18.57
CA PRO A 106 3.25 -0.49 19.92
C PRO A 106 1.88 0.15 19.75
N GLU A 107 0.91 -0.21 20.60
CA GLU A 107 -0.32 0.58 20.76
C GLU A 107 0.14 2.00 20.52
N VAL A 108 -0.30 2.61 19.40
CA VAL A 108 0.18 3.94 19.04
C VAL A 108 0.02 4.67 20.35
N ARG A 109 1.12 5.11 20.97
CA ARG A 109 0.96 5.92 22.16
C ARG A 109 0.23 7.09 21.55
N TYR A 110 -1.08 7.12 21.76
CA TYR A 110 -1.93 8.24 21.46
C TYR A 110 -1.51 9.28 22.49
N ASP A 111 -0.22 9.63 22.49
CA ASP A 111 0.24 10.82 23.12
C ASP A 111 -0.35 11.97 22.32
N ASP A 112 -0.57 13.07 23.02
CA ASP A 112 -1.23 14.22 22.44
C ASP A 112 -0.46 14.70 21.19
N ASP A 113 0.87 14.53 21.16
CA ASP A 113 1.75 14.87 20.04
C ASP A 113 1.41 14.12 18.74
N TRP A 114 1.18 12.80 18.78
CA TRP A 114 0.80 12.03 17.60
C TRP A 114 -0.60 12.40 17.10
N ARG A 115 -1.55 12.56 18.04
CA ARG A 115 -2.93 12.96 17.74
C ARG A 115 -2.97 14.34 17.10
N ASP A 116 -2.23 15.30 17.66
CA ASP A 116 -2.14 16.67 17.16
C ASP A 116 -1.51 16.72 15.78
N LYS A 117 -0.42 15.99 15.57
CA LYS A 117 0.23 15.92 14.25
C LYS A 117 -0.71 15.34 13.20
N LYS A 118 -1.44 14.27 13.52
CA LYS A 118 -2.39 13.65 12.58
C LYS A 118 -3.60 14.55 12.31
N THR A 119 -4.09 15.23 13.33
CA THR A 119 -5.19 16.19 13.21
C THR A 119 -4.77 17.34 12.27
N LYS A 120 -3.57 17.88 12.47
CA LYS A 120 -3.01 18.93 11.61
C LYS A 120 -2.82 18.47 10.17
N GLU A 121 -2.28 17.29 9.94
CA GLU A 121 -2.12 16.73 8.58
C GLU A 121 -3.46 16.58 7.84
N ILE A 122 -4.54 16.24 8.55
CA ILE A 122 -5.88 16.13 7.96
C ILE A 122 -6.46 17.53 7.72
N ALA A 123 -6.35 18.45 8.68
CA ALA A 123 -6.79 19.84 8.55
C ALA A 123 -6.12 20.54 7.36
N ASP A 124 -4.81 20.37 7.18
CA ASP A 124 -4.05 20.95 6.06
C ASP A 124 -4.55 20.41 4.71
N LYS A 125 -4.95 19.13 4.64
CA LYS A 125 -5.53 18.54 3.43
C LYS A 125 -6.92 19.07 3.13
N LEU A 126 -7.75 19.26 4.15
CA LEU A 126 -9.06 19.87 3.99
C LEU A 126 -8.92 21.34 3.53
N ALA A 127 -8.02 22.10 4.15
CA ALA A 127 -7.77 23.50 3.78
C ALA A 127 -7.16 23.63 2.37
N SER A 128 -6.22 22.77 2.00
CA SER A 128 -5.63 22.81 0.65
C SER A 128 -6.61 22.41 -0.45
N THR A 129 -7.56 21.53 -0.16
CA THR A 129 -8.56 21.07 -1.14
C THR A 129 -9.74 22.03 -1.26
N PHE A 130 -10.27 22.50 -0.13
CA PHE A 130 -11.52 23.26 -0.09
C PHE A 130 -11.34 24.74 0.27
N GLY A 131 -10.14 25.16 0.66
CA GLY A 131 -9.86 26.53 1.10
C GLY A 131 -10.77 26.95 2.25
N ARG A 132 -11.33 28.16 2.14
CA ARG A 132 -12.34 28.69 3.07
C ARG A 132 -13.77 28.26 2.74
N THR A 133 -13.96 27.54 1.63
CA THR A 133 -15.30 27.21 1.15
C THR A 133 -15.97 26.22 2.07
N LEU A 134 -15.27 25.16 2.51
CA LEU A 134 -15.83 24.15 3.41
C LEU A 134 -16.33 24.76 4.73
N ALA A 135 -15.57 25.69 5.30
CA ALA A 135 -15.94 26.38 6.55
C ALA A 135 -17.09 27.39 6.40
N ARG A 136 -17.50 27.72 5.17
CA ARG A 136 -18.62 28.63 4.87
C ARG A 136 -19.87 27.89 4.41
N GLN A 137 -19.78 26.58 4.22
CA GLN A 137 -20.94 25.78 3.82
C GLN A 137 -21.88 25.60 5.01
N ASP A 138 -23.13 25.31 4.67
CA ASP A 138 -24.11 24.83 5.64
C ASP A 138 -23.60 23.52 6.29
N VAL A 139 -23.69 23.44 7.61
CA VAL A 139 -23.22 22.29 8.38
C VAL A 139 -23.97 21.02 8.01
N GLU A 140 -25.27 21.11 7.68
CA GLU A 140 -26.08 19.96 7.25
C GLU A 140 -25.58 19.43 5.90
N ILE A 141 -25.23 20.32 4.97
CA ILE A 141 -24.67 19.93 3.67
C ILE A 141 -23.31 19.24 3.84
N VAL A 142 -22.47 19.71 4.76
CA VAL A 142 -21.17 19.08 5.06
C VAL A 142 -21.37 17.71 5.72
N ALA A 143 -22.34 17.59 6.63
CA ALA A 143 -22.71 16.33 7.26
C ALA A 143 -23.20 15.30 6.22
N ASP A 144 -24.11 15.69 5.34
CA ASP A 144 -24.62 14.85 4.24
C ASP A 144 -23.49 14.40 3.31
N ALA A 145 -22.58 15.31 2.96
CA ALA A 145 -21.42 14.99 2.13
C ALA A 145 -20.48 13.97 2.80
N LEU A 146 -20.30 14.06 4.12
CA LEU A 146 -19.52 13.10 4.90
C LEU A 146 -20.22 11.73 4.99
N GLU A 147 -21.54 11.70 5.18
CA GLU A 147 -22.32 10.45 5.16
C GLU A 147 -22.24 9.78 3.79
N LEU A 148 -22.38 10.55 2.71
CA LEU A 148 -22.27 10.06 1.34
C LEU A 148 -20.86 9.52 1.02
N TYR A 149 -19.83 10.19 1.51
CA TYR A 149 -18.44 9.75 1.35
C TYR A 149 -18.16 8.46 2.14
N SER A 150 -18.61 8.41 3.40
CA SER A 150 -18.37 7.27 4.30
C SER A 150 -19.35 7.27 5.48
N LYS A 151 -20.44 6.51 5.31
CA LYS A 151 -21.44 6.28 6.37
C LYS A 151 -20.85 5.75 7.69
N PRO A 152 -19.87 4.82 7.69
CA PRO A 152 -19.22 4.39 8.93
C PRO A 152 -18.46 5.51 9.66
N LEU A 153 -17.76 6.39 8.92
CA LEU A 153 -17.06 7.52 9.51
C LEU A 153 -18.05 8.54 10.10
N PHE A 154 -19.12 8.84 9.37
CA PHE A 154 -20.16 9.76 9.82
C PHE A 154 -20.81 9.30 11.13
N ASN A 155 -21.20 8.03 11.22
CA ASN A 155 -21.77 7.48 12.46
C ASN A 155 -20.78 7.56 13.63
N ALA A 156 -19.51 7.20 13.41
CA ALA A 156 -18.49 7.28 14.45
C ALA A 156 -18.27 8.72 14.96
N LEU A 157 -18.32 9.72 14.06
CA LEU A 157 -18.23 11.14 14.45
C LEU A 157 -19.46 11.59 15.24
N ARG A 158 -20.66 11.21 14.80
CA ARG A 158 -21.91 11.54 15.50
C ARG A 158 -21.91 10.97 16.93
N ASP A 159 -21.48 9.72 17.07
CA ASP A 159 -21.49 9.04 18.36
C ASP A 159 -20.43 9.67 19.30
N LEU A 160 -19.24 9.97 18.79
CA LEU A 160 -18.19 10.69 19.53
C LEU A 160 -18.63 12.07 20.03
N LEU A 161 -19.32 12.84 19.18
CA LEU A 161 -19.81 14.19 19.51
C LEU A 161 -20.97 14.15 20.52
N ARG A 162 -21.75 13.06 20.56
CA ARG A 162 -22.80 12.86 21.55
C ARG A 162 -22.26 12.49 22.92
N GLU A 163 -21.23 11.65 22.96
CA GLU A 163 -20.57 11.26 24.22
C GLU A 163 -19.90 12.47 24.91
N THR A 164 -19.51 13.49 24.15
CA THR A 164 -18.90 14.71 24.72
C THR A 164 -19.91 15.67 25.34
N ASP A 165 -21.22 15.51 25.05
CA ASP A 165 -22.30 16.33 25.63
C ASP A 165 -22.86 15.74 26.94
N GLU A 166 -22.55 14.48 27.28
CA GLU A 166 -23.05 13.79 28.49
C GLU A 166 -22.09 13.87 29.70
N ASP A 167 -20.86 14.36 29.48
CA ASP A 167 -19.79 14.48 30.49
C ASP A 167 -19.57 15.94 31.01
N GLU A 168 -20.44 16.89 30.66
CA GLU A 168 -20.54 18.26 31.24
C GLU A 168 -21.76 18.42 32.16
#